data_AF-A0A124FL15-F1
#
_entry.id   AF-A0A124FL15-F1
#
_cell.length_a   1.000
_cell.length_b   1.000
_cell.length_c   1.000
_cell.angle_alpha   90.00
_cell.angle_beta   90.00
_cell.angle_gamma   90.00
#
_symmetry.space_group_name_H-M   'P 1'
#
loop_
_entity.id
_entity.type
_entity.pdbx_description
1 polymer ?
#
loop_
_entity_poly.entity_id
_entity_poly.type
_entity_poly.pdbx_seq_one_letter_code
_entity_poly.pdbx_strand_id
1 'polypeptide(L)'
;MKVPTFLGYEREDGTVGTRNYVAVIPTVFCANEVIADIAEGFTLCRPLLHNSGCGQLKPDLEMVTKTLIGLGLNPNVGATLLVGLGCESTDLQAVYEGIKSGGRWVEKLTIHGSGGMTNAVEEGRRIVSRMEEVLLKQKRTPHPTSKIRLGVKCGSSDTTSGIAANPAAGKAVDITLDWGGSAVFGETPEFFGAEHILLKRCANDEVRQKLQRIVTQYEERILRVGVDLRGSQPTAGNIEGGLSTIEEKALGAIV
;
A
#
# COMPACT_ATOMS: atom_id res chain seq x y z
N MET A 1 -16.77 18.12 20.82
CA MET A 1 -16.75 16.70 21.27
C MET A 1 -15.33 16.34 21.69
N LYS A 2 -15.17 15.46 22.69
CA LYS A 2 -13.84 14.91 23.04
C LYS A 2 -13.42 13.95 21.93
N VAL A 3 -12.28 14.21 21.29
CA VAL A 3 -11.75 13.35 20.20
C VAL A 3 -11.50 11.96 20.78
N PRO A 4 -12.03 10.87 20.18
CA PRO A 4 -11.79 9.52 20.66
C PRO A 4 -10.30 9.15 20.62
N THR A 5 -9.95 8.08 21.34
CA THR A 5 -8.58 7.56 21.37
C THR A 5 -8.54 6.09 20.96
N PHE A 6 -7.42 5.64 20.43
CA PHE A 6 -7.13 4.22 20.18
C PHE A 6 -5.77 3.83 20.76
N LEU A 7 -5.57 2.53 21.00
CA LEU A 7 -4.29 1.99 21.44
C LEU A 7 -3.40 1.70 20.23
N GLY A 8 -2.26 2.40 20.12
CA GLY A 8 -1.33 2.30 19.00
C GLY A 8 0.14 2.28 19.42
N TYR A 9 1.02 2.11 18.44
CA TYR A 9 2.48 2.16 18.59
C TYR A 9 2.99 3.43 17.94
N GLU A 10 3.44 4.38 18.74
CA GLU A 10 4.07 5.60 18.25
C GLU A 10 5.43 5.30 17.62
N ARG A 11 5.77 6.11 16.61
CA ARG A 11 7.02 6.05 15.85
C ARG A 11 7.79 7.35 16.05
N GLU A 12 9.09 7.32 15.77
CA GLU A 12 9.95 8.50 15.94
C GLU A 12 9.51 9.68 15.06
N ASP A 13 8.89 9.40 13.90
CA ASP A 13 8.31 10.40 13.00
C ASP A 13 6.93 10.95 13.46
N GLY A 14 6.44 10.53 14.64
CA GLY A 14 5.15 10.92 15.21
C GLY A 14 3.93 10.25 14.56
N THR A 15 4.13 9.31 13.63
CA THR A 15 3.05 8.44 13.13
C THR A 15 2.72 7.36 14.16
N VAL A 16 1.52 6.77 14.05
CA VAL A 16 1.05 5.76 15.01
C VAL A 16 0.52 4.54 14.27
N GLY A 17 1.13 3.38 14.51
CA GLY A 17 0.69 2.09 14.00
C GLY A 17 -0.40 1.45 14.85
N THR A 18 -1.33 0.72 14.23
CA THR A 18 -2.26 -0.19 14.93
C THR A 18 -1.67 -1.59 15.10
N ARG A 19 -0.53 -1.86 14.47
CA ARG A 19 0.26 -3.11 14.54
C ARG A 19 1.75 -2.76 14.67
N ASN A 20 2.58 -3.78 14.93
CA ASN A 20 4.01 -3.62 15.15
C ASN A 20 4.80 -4.75 14.47
N TYR A 21 4.81 -4.76 13.14
CA TYR A 21 5.42 -5.83 12.37
C TYR A 21 6.91 -5.58 12.09
N VAL A 22 7.63 -6.67 11.87
CA VAL A 22 8.90 -6.65 11.13
C VAL A 22 8.54 -6.91 9.66
N ALA A 23 8.75 -5.93 8.78
CA ALA A 23 8.53 -6.13 7.35
C ALA A 23 9.79 -6.70 6.71
N VAL A 24 9.67 -7.81 5.98
CA VAL A 24 10.77 -8.32 5.15
C VAL A 24 10.38 -8.07 3.70
N ILE A 25 11.15 -7.23 3.03
CA ILE A 25 10.78 -6.65 1.73
C ILE A 25 11.86 -6.99 0.71
N PRO A 26 11.53 -7.62 -0.42
CA PRO A 26 12.49 -7.86 -1.47
C PRO A 26 12.64 -6.58 -2.33
N THR A 27 13.79 -6.38 -2.97
CA THR A 27 13.95 -5.35 -4.02
C THR A 27 13.62 -5.86 -5.43
N VAL A 28 13.51 -7.18 -5.56
CA VAL A 28 13.25 -7.90 -6.81
C VAL A 28 12.53 -9.22 -6.53
N PHE A 29 11.63 -9.64 -7.42
CA PHE A 29 10.84 -10.87 -7.22
C PHE A 29 11.69 -12.14 -7.01
N CYS A 30 12.93 -12.19 -7.53
CA CYS A 30 13.85 -13.32 -7.35
C CYS A 30 14.19 -13.60 -5.88
N ALA A 31 14.00 -12.63 -4.98
CA ALA A 31 14.23 -12.78 -3.55
C ALA A 31 12.96 -13.19 -2.77
N ASN A 32 11.81 -13.39 -3.43
CA ASN A 32 10.54 -13.67 -2.77
C ASN A 32 10.59 -14.94 -1.90
N GLU A 33 11.12 -16.05 -2.44
CA GLU A 33 11.24 -17.31 -1.68
C GLU A 33 12.14 -17.15 -0.45
N VAL A 34 13.29 -16.47 -0.62
CA VAL A 34 14.22 -16.21 0.49
C VAL A 34 13.55 -15.42 1.61
N ILE A 35 12.74 -14.39 1.30
CA ILE A 35 12.07 -13.62 2.35
C ILE A 35 10.89 -14.36 2.99
N ALA A 36 10.24 -15.27 2.26
CA ALA A 36 9.22 -16.15 2.81
C ALA A 36 9.85 -17.10 3.85
N ASP A 37 10.97 -17.74 3.50
CA ASP A 37 11.74 -18.62 4.39
C ASP A 37 12.30 -17.87 5.61
N ILE A 38 12.75 -16.62 5.44
CA ILE A 38 13.17 -15.76 6.55
C ILE A 38 12.01 -15.53 7.52
N ALA A 39 10.79 -15.33 7.01
CA ALA A 39 9.63 -15.00 7.84
C ALA A 39 9.04 -16.19 8.59
N GLU A 40 9.34 -17.42 8.17
CA GLU A 40 8.75 -18.63 8.74
C GLU A 40 9.03 -18.78 10.25
N GLY A 41 7.97 -19.05 11.02
CA GLY A 41 8.07 -19.28 12.47
C GLY A 41 8.16 -18.03 13.35
N PHE A 42 8.23 -16.83 12.76
CA PHE A 42 8.19 -15.56 13.50
C PHE A 42 6.75 -15.04 13.67
N THR A 43 6.45 -14.38 14.79
CA THR A 43 5.07 -13.97 15.13
C THR A 43 4.70 -12.64 14.47
N LEU A 44 5.62 -11.68 14.50
CA LEU A 44 5.47 -10.30 14.01
C LEU A 44 6.06 -10.11 12.61
N CYS A 45 6.82 -11.07 12.09
CA CYS A 45 7.42 -10.97 10.77
C CYS A 45 6.38 -11.09 9.66
N ARG A 46 6.42 -10.19 8.67
CA ARG A 46 5.53 -10.20 7.50
C ARG A 46 6.35 -10.06 6.22
N PRO A 47 6.42 -11.12 5.38
CA PRO A 47 7.05 -11.02 4.08
C PRO A 47 6.11 -10.24 3.14
N LEU A 48 6.64 -9.19 2.49
CA LEU A 48 5.88 -8.34 1.57
C LEU A 48 6.32 -8.63 0.13
N LEU A 49 5.80 -9.74 -0.42
CA LEU A 49 6.16 -10.23 -1.74
C LEU A 49 5.66 -9.29 -2.86
N HIS A 50 6.41 -9.20 -3.96
CA HIS A 50 5.96 -8.50 -5.16
C HIS A 50 6.54 -9.14 -6.43
N ASN A 51 5.99 -8.79 -7.60
CA ASN A 51 6.35 -9.40 -8.88
C ASN A 51 7.23 -8.50 -9.78
N SER A 52 7.72 -7.37 -9.28
CA SER A 52 8.62 -6.49 -10.03
C SER A 52 9.99 -7.15 -10.31
N GLY A 53 10.38 -7.19 -11.59
CA GLY A 53 11.66 -7.73 -12.08
C GLY A 53 12.59 -6.65 -12.66
N CYS A 54 13.67 -7.06 -13.34
CA CYS A 54 14.71 -6.12 -13.80
C CYS A 54 14.39 -5.39 -15.12
N GLY A 55 13.47 -5.91 -15.95
CA GLY A 55 13.14 -5.35 -17.27
C GLY A 55 12.28 -4.07 -17.25
N GLN A 56 12.43 -3.24 -16.22
CA GLN A 56 11.61 -2.06 -15.98
C GLN A 56 12.22 -0.80 -16.62
N LEU A 57 11.36 0.13 -17.06
CA LEU A 57 11.81 1.45 -17.50
C LEU A 57 12.12 2.32 -16.29
N LYS A 58 12.88 3.40 -16.49
CA LYS A 58 13.25 4.33 -15.40
C LYS A 58 12.03 4.84 -14.59
N PRO A 59 10.90 5.27 -15.19
CA PRO A 59 9.72 5.69 -14.42
C PRO A 59 9.10 4.55 -13.59
N ASP A 60 9.17 3.31 -14.08
CA ASP A 60 8.67 2.13 -13.36
C ASP A 60 9.56 1.84 -12.16
N LEU A 61 10.89 1.90 -12.34
CA LEU A 61 11.86 1.76 -11.24
C LEU A 61 11.65 2.82 -10.17
N GLU A 62 11.45 4.09 -10.55
CA GLU A 62 11.15 5.17 -9.60
C GLU A 62 9.86 4.90 -8.80
N MET A 63 8.82 4.37 -9.46
CA MET A 63 7.58 3.98 -8.81
C MET A 63 7.78 2.81 -7.84
N VAL A 64 8.53 1.78 -8.24
CA VAL A 64 8.86 0.64 -7.38
C VAL A 64 9.66 1.09 -6.18
N THR A 65 10.76 1.84 -6.36
CA THR A 65 11.58 2.37 -5.27
C THR A 65 10.74 3.17 -4.28
N LYS A 66 9.88 4.08 -4.76
CA LYS A 66 8.97 4.85 -3.90
C LYS A 66 7.99 3.97 -3.14
N THR A 67 7.47 2.93 -3.78
CA THR A 67 6.52 1.98 -3.17
C THR A 67 7.20 1.17 -2.06
N LEU A 68 8.41 0.63 -2.30
CA LEU A 68 9.16 -0.13 -1.31
C LEU A 68 9.54 0.73 -0.10
N ILE A 69 9.96 1.99 -0.33
CA ILE A 69 10.18 2.96 0.76
C ILE A 69 8.89 3.17 1.56
N GLY A 70 7.76 3.39 0.88
CA GLY A 70 6.47 3.58 1.55
C GLY A 70 6.00 2.37 2.37
N LEU A 71 6.31 1.15 1.94
CA LEU A 71 6.05 -0.07 2.71
C LEU A 71 6.88 -0.09 3.99
N GLY A 72 8.17 0.21 3.91
CA GLY A 72 9.05 0.28 5.08
C GLY A 72 8.68 1.41 6.05
N LEU A 73 8.18 2.53 5.55
CA LEU A 73 7.74 3.69 6.35
C LEU A 73 6.30 3.57 6.89
N ASN A 74 5.59 2.48 6.60
CA ASN A 74 4.23 2.31 7.09
C ASN A 74 4.21 2.33 8.64
N PRO A 75 3.29 3.06 9.30
CA PRO A 75 3.25 3.12 10.77
C PRO A 75 3.08 1.75 11.45
N ASN A 76 2.51 0.76 10.77
CA ASN A 76 2.39 -0.62 11.28
C ASN A 76 3.71 -1.40 11.24
N VAL A 77 4.74 -0.90 10.57
CA VAL A 77 6.06 -1.50 10.47
C VAL A 77 6.95 -0.87 11.54
N GLY A 78 7.38 -1.66 12.52
CA GLY A 78 8.29 -1.23 13.57
C GLY A 78 9.76 -1.32 13.13
N ALA A 79 10.09 -2.29 12.28
CA ALA A 79 11.41 -2.49 11.69
C ALA A 79 11.30 -3.13 10.30
N THR A 80 12.32 -2.93 9.45
CA THR A 80 12.36 -3.49 8.09
C THR A 80 13.68 -4.22 7.83
N LEU A 81 13.61 -5.40 7.22
CA LEU A 81 14.73 -6.06 6.56
C LEU A 81 14.53 -5.99 5.04
N LEU A 82 15.44 -5.33 4.33
CA LEU A 82 15.48 -5.35 2.87
C LEU A 82 16.37 -6.49 2.38
N VAL A 83 15.87 -7.27 1.40
CA VAL A 83 16.61 -8.38 0.81
C VAL A 83 16.75 -8.17 -0.69
N GLY A 84 17.97 -7.92 -1.13
CA GLY A 84 18.32 -7.88 -2.55
C GLY A 84 18.85 -9.20 -3.07
N LEU A 85 18.79 -9.42 -4.38
CA LEU A 85 19.53 -10.53 -4.99
C LEU A 85 21.01 -10.15 -5.11
N GLY A 86 21.29 -8.91 -5.54
CA GLY A 86 22.62 -8.36 -5.79
C GLY A 86 22.87 -8.01 -7.27
N CYS A 87 21.88 -8.15 -8.14
CA CYS A 87 21.98 -7.82 -9.57
C CYS A 87 20.73 -7.12 -10.14
N GLU A 88 19.78 -6.76 -9.27
CA GLU A 88 18.54 -6.11 -9.66
C GLU A 88 18.72 -4.67 -10.14
N SER A 89 17.75 -4.19 -10.92
CA SER A 89 17.70 -2.80 -11.38
C SER A 89 17.15 -1.83 -10.31
N THR A 90 16.37 -2.34 -9.35
CA THR A 90 15.91 -1.55 -8.20
C THR A 90 17.09 -1.28 -7.27
N ASP A 91 17.42 -0.02 -7.04
CA ASP A 91 18.54 0.35 -6.18
C ASP A 91 18.22 0.06 -4.69
N LEU A 92 18.77 -1.04 -4.17
CA LEU A 92 18.68 -1.43 -2.76
C LEU A 92 19.21 -0.36 -1.80
N GLN A 93 20.28 0.36 -2.16
CA GLN A 93 20.83 1.43 -1.34
C GLN A 93 19.85 2.62 -1.27
N ALA A 94 19.24 3.00 -2.39
CA ALA A 94 18.26 4.07 -2.43
C ALA A 94 17.02 3.75 -1.57
N VAL A 95 16.50 2.51 -1.63
CA VAL A 95 15.38 2.08 -0.79
C VAL A 95 15.77 2.11 0.69
N TYR A 96 16.95 1.58 1.03
CA TYR A 96 17.48 1.58 2.40
C TYR A 96 17.59 3.00 2.98
N GLU A 97 18.20 3.93 2.25
CA GLU A 97 18.34 5.32 2.71
C GLU A 97 16.99 6.04 2.79
N GLY A 98 16.06 5.75 1.88
CA GLY A 98 14.70 6.30 1.92
C GLY A 98 13.94 5.88 3.17
N ILE A 99 14.08 4.63 3.62
CA ILE A 99 13.45 4.14 4.85
C ILE A 99 14.17 4.69 6.08
N LYS A 100 15.51 4.67 6.08
CA LYS A 100 16.33 5.14 7.20
C LYS A 100 16.13 6.63 7.48
N SER A 101 16.10 7.46 6.43
CA SER A 101 15.87 8.91 6.55
C SER A 101 14.47 9.26 7.05
N GLY A 102 13.49 8.36 6.87
CA GLY A 102 12.16 8.48 7.47
C GLY A 102 12.06 8.02 8.93
N GLY A 103 13.19 7.82 9.63
CA GLY A 103 13.21 7.51 11.07
C GLY A 103 12.72 6.10 11.39
N ARG A 104 13.00 5.13 10.51
CA ARG A 104 12.62 3.73 10.71
C ARG A 104 13.85 2.84 10.85
N TRP A 105 13.81 1.89 11.78
CA TRP A 105 14.84 0.87 11.89
C TRP A 105 14.81 -0.01 10.64
N VAL A 106 15.88 0.06 9.84
CA VAL A 106 16.06 -0.75 8.64
C VAL A 106 17.44 -1.39 8.61
N GLU A 107 17.48 -2.68 8.28
CA GLU A 107 18.68 -3.44 7.92
C GLU A 107 18.53 -3.96 6.49
N LYS A 108 19.64 -4.40 5.88
CA LYS A 108 19.63 -4.97 4.54
C LYS A 108 20.69 -6.06 4.37
N LEU A 109 20.43 -6.98 3.46
CA LEU A 109 21.41 -7.95 2.97
C LEU A 109 21.19 -8.22 1.47
N THR A 110 22.15 -8.88 0.84
CA THR A 110 21.99 -9.40 -0.52
C THR A 110 22.29 -10.89 -0.57
N ILE A 111 21.51 -11.65 -1.34
CA ILE A 111 21.68 -13.10 -1.46
C ILE A 111 23.08 -13.45 -1.98
N HIS A 112 23.57 -12.75 -3.01
CA HIS A 112 24.93 -12.94 -3.51
C HIS A 112 25.99 -12.52 -2.46
N GLY A 113 25.75 -11.45 -1.71
CA GLY A 113 26.66 -10.98 -0.66
C GLY A 113 26.78 -11.95 0.52
N SER A 114 25.69 -12.64 0.88
CA SER A 114 25.69 -13.70 1.89
C SER A 114 26.27 -15.04 1.37
N GLY A 115 26.62 -15.14 0.07
CA GLY A 115 27.18 -16.35 -0.53
C GLY A 115 26.14 -17.42 -0.90
N GLY A 116 24.89 -17.03 -1.12
CA GLY A 116 23.81 -17.92 -1.57
C GLY A 116 22.56 -17.86 -0.68
N MET A 117 21.49 -18.51 -1.14
CA MET A 117 20.16 -18.44 -0.51
C MET A 117 20.17 -18.95 0.93
N THR A 118 20.77 -20.12 1.19
CA THR A 118 20.81 -20.72 2.53
C THR A 118 21.42 -19.77 3.57
N ASN A 119 22.54 -19.16 3.24
CA ASN A 119 23.23 -18.23 4.14
C ASN A 119 22.42 -16.93 4.31
N ALA A 120 21.81 -16.43 3.24
CA ALA A 120 20.95 -15.24 3.30
C ALA A 120 19.72 -15.47 4.19
N VAL A 121 19.11 -16.66 4.14
CA VAL A 121 18.02 -17.05 5.04
C VAL A 121 18.52 -17.08 6.48
N GLU A 122 19.64 -17.74 6.76
CA GLU A 122 20.18 -17.81 8.13
C GLU A 122 20.51 -16.42 8.70
N GLU A 123 21.19 -15.57 7.93
CA GLU A 123 21.51 -14.20 8.29
C GLU A 123 20.26 -13.34 8.49
N GLY A 124 19.31 -13.41 7.55
CA GLY A 124 18.05 -12.68 7.64
C GLY A 124 17.23 -13.08 8.86
N ARG A 125 17.17 -14.37 9.21
CA ARG A 125 16.50 -14.87 10.42
C ARG A 125 17.16 -14.33 11.70
N ARG A 126 18.49 -14.24 11.74
CA ARG A 126 19.19 -13.63 12.89
C ARG A 126 18.82 -12.15 13.06
N ILE A 127 18.74 -11.40 11.96
CA ILE A 127 18.34 -9.98 11.98
C ILE A 127 16.89 -9.83 12.46
N VAL A 128 15.96 -10.57 11.84
CA VAL A 128 14.52 -10.54 12.19
C VAL A 128 14.30 -10.93 13.64
N SER A 129 15.01 -11.93 14.16
CA SER A 129 14.93 -12.34 15.56
C SER A 129 15.25 -11.18 16.52
N ARG A 130 16.33 -10.42 16.27
CA ARG A 130 16.67 -9.23 17.07
C ARG A 130 15.61 -8.15 16.98
N MET A 131 15.09 -7.88 15.78
CA MET A 131 14.05 -6.88 15.57
C MET A 131 12.77 -7.27 16.33
N GLU A 132 12.33 -8.51 16.19
CA GLU A 132 11.12 -8.99 16.84
C GLU A 132 11.24 -9.00 18.36
N GLU A 133 12.39 -9.37 18.93
CA GLU A 133 12.62 -9.33 20.37
C GLU A 133 12.42 -7.93 20.95
N VAL A 134 12.85 -6.89 20.23
CA VAL A 134 12.62 -5.49 20.62
C VAL A 134 11.15 -5.10 20.45
N LEU A 135 10.53 -5.43 19.30
CA LEU A 135 9.14 -5.04 19.02
C LEU A 135 8.12 -5.72 19.94
N LEU A 136 8.38 -6.95 20.40
CA LEU A 136 7.53 -7.68 21.35
C LEU A 136 7.47 -7.00 22.73
N LYS A 137 8.52 -6.26 23.11
CA LYS A 137 8.58 -5.55 24.41
C LYS A 137 7.82 -4.22 24.38
N GLN A 138 7.48 -3.71 23.20
CA GLN A 138 6.76 -2.45 23.05
C GLN A 138 5.28 -2.62 23.39
N LYS A 139 4.73 -1.67 24.16
CA LYS A 139 3.32 -1.64 24.55
C LYS A 139 2.58 -0.56 23.79
N ARG A 140 1.32 -0.83 23.51
CA ARG A 140 0.43 0.18 22.91
C ARG A 140 0.09 1.24 23.94
N THR A 141 0.02 2.48 23.50
CA THR A 141 -0.39 3.64 24.31
C THR A 141 -1.61 4.32 23.69
N PRO A 142 -2.42 5.04 24.48
CA PRO A 142 -3.55 5.80 23.95
C PRO A 142 -3.07 6.96 23.06
N HIS A 143 -3.60 7.05 21.84
CA HIS A 143 -3.37 8.14 20.89
C HIS A 143 -4.70 8.66 20.34
N PRO A 144 -4.77 9.95 19.96
CA PRO A 144 -5.99 10.50 19.36
C PRO A 144 -6.29 9.83 18.01
N THR A 145 -7.57 9.64 17.70
CA THR A 145 -8.02 9.07 16.42
C THR A 145 -7.60 9.89 15.19
N SER A 146 -7.17 11.14 15.37
CA SER A 146 -6.57 11.95 14.29
C SER A 146 -5.28 11.36 13.70
N LYS A 147 -4.67 10.37 14.36
CA LYS A 147 -3.52 9.63 13.83
C LYS A 147 -3.93 8.47 12.91
N ILE A 148 -5.22 8.13 12.82
CA ILE A 148 -5.73 7.04 11.97
C ILE A 148 -5.67 7.47 10.50
N ARG A 149 -5.23 6.54 9.65
CA ARG A 149 -5.31 6.62 8.20
C ARG A 149 -6.11 5.41 7.70
N LEU A 150 -7.30 5.66 7.16
CA LEU A 150 -8.19 4.62 6.65
C LEU A 150 -7.99 4.43 5.14
N GLY A 151 -7.73 3.20 4.71
CA GLY A 151 -7.74 2.84 3.29
C GLY A 151 -9.04 2.13 2.93
N VAL A 152 -9.68 2.55 1.83
CA VAL A 152 -10.89 1.93 1.30
C VAL A 152 -10.62 1.42 -0.11
N LYS A 153 -11.09 0.20 -0.37
CA LYS A 153 -10.87 -0.55 -1.61
C LYS A 153 -12.04 -1.50 -1.82
N CYS A 154 -12.51 -1.62 -3.05
CA CYS A 154 -13.50 -2.63 -3.42
C CYS A 154 -12.84 -3.96 -3.77
N GLY A 155 -13.61 -5.05 -3.70
CA GLY A 155 -13.15 -6.40 -4.02
C GLY A 155 -13.84 -6.93 -5.27
N SER A 156 -15.08 -7.39 -5.11
CA SER A 156 -15.93 -7.88 -6.19
C SER A 156 -17.26 -7.14 -6.16
N SER A 157 -17.36 -6.04 -6.91
CA SER A 157 -18.57 -5.21 -6.94
C SER A 157 -19.76 -5.97 -7.52
N ASP A 158 -20.90 -5.82 -6.86
CA ASP A 158 -22.20 -6.38 -7.22
C ASP A 158 -23.31 -5.31 -7.05
N THR A 159 -24.55 -5.68 -7.36
CA THR A 159 -25.73 -4.81 -7.19
C THR A 159 -25.93 -4.30 -5.77
N THR A 160 -25.47 -5.03 -4.75
CA THR A 160 -25.63 -4.64 -3.34
C THR A 160 -24.56 -3.67 -2.87
N SER A 161 -23.42 -3.63 -3.56
CA SER A 161 -22.24 -2.88 -3.15
C SER A 161 -22.54 -1.38 -3.03
N GLY A 162 -23.14 -0.78 -4.06
CA GLY A 162 -23.49 0.64 -4.11
C GLY A 162 -24.67 1.06 -3.23
N ILE A 163 -25.45 0.10 -2.69
CA ILE A 163 -26.64 0.37 -1.87
C ILE A 163 -26.47 0.02 -0.39
N ALA A 164 -25.46 -0.80 -0.04
CA ALA A 164 -25.24 -1.27 1.32
C ALA A 164 -23.79 -1.05 1.79
N ALA A 165 -22.84 -1.83 1.26
CA ALA A 165 -21.47 -1.86 1.78
C ALA A 165 -20.72 -0.54 1.55
N ASN A 166 -20.80 0.02 0.33
CA ASN A 166 -20.08 1.25 -0.02
C ASN A 166 -20.66 2.48 0.70
N PRO A 167 -22.00 2.66 0.82
CA PRO A 167 -22.56 3.71 1.69
C PRO A 167 -22.12 3.59 3.16
N ALA A 168 -22.06 2.36 3.69
CA ALA A 168 -21.57 2.14 5.05
C ALA A 168 -20.08 2.48 5.19
N ALA A 169 -19.26 2.12 4.19
CA ALA A 169 -17.84 2.48 4.14
C ALA A 169 -17.64 4.01 4.02
N GLY A 170 -18.44 4.69 3.18
CA GLY A 170 -18.45 6.15 3.09
C GLY A 170 -18.82 6.81 4.42
N LYS A 171 -19.80 6.26 5.16
CA LYS A 171 -20.10 6.75 6.50
C LYS A 171 -18.94 6.57 7.49
N ALA A 172 -18.19 5.46 7.39
CA ALA A 172 -17.00 5.24 8.19
C ALA A 172 -15.85 6.20 7.82
N VAL A 173 -15.73 6.56 6.54
CA VAL A 173 -14.82 7.62 6.06
C VAL A 173 -15.19 8.96 6.69
N ASP A 174 -16.46 9.38 6.61
CA ASP A 174 -16.93 10.63 7.21
C ASP A 174 -16.62 10.69 8.72
N ILE A 175 -16.94 9.63 9.46
CA ILE A 175 -16.64 9.54 10.90
C ILE A 175 -15.13 9.68 11.17
N THR A 176 -14.30 9.06 10.33
CA THR A 176 -12.83 9.14 10.47
C THR A 176 -12.34 10.57 10.25
N LEU A 177 -12.89 11.27 9.24
CA LEU A 177 -12.56 12.67 8.94
C LEU A 177 -13.04 13.62 10.05
N ASP A 178 -14.25 13.42 10.58
CA ASP A 178 -14.81 14.18 11.71
C ASP A 178 -13.94 14.06 12.98
N TRP A 179 -13.25 12.94 13.13
CA TRP A 179 -12.28 12.70 14.21
C TRP A 179 -10.87 13.23 13.92
N GLY A 180 -10.68 13.91 12.79
CA GLY A 180 -9.42 14.49 12.35
C GLY A 180 -8.43 13.49 11.78
N GLY A 181 -8.87 12.26 11.48
CA GLY A 181 -8.08 11.26 10.77
C GLY A 181 -8.01 11.57 9.27
N SER A 182 -7.40 10.68 8.50
CA SER A 182 -7.41 10.76 7.04
C SER A 182 -7.95 9.49 6.40
N ALA A 183 -8.45 9.62 5.18
CA ALA A 183 -8.88 8.51 4.37
C ALA A 183 -8.22 8.55 2.99
N VAL A 184 -8.01 7.38 2.41
CA VAL A 184 -7.64 7.20 1.00
C VAL A 184 -8.56 6.15 0.41
N PHE A 185 -9.18 6.48 -0.70
CA PHE A 185 -9.80 5.49 -1.59
C PHE A 185 -9.01 5.50 -2.90
N GLY A 186 -8.85 4.32 -3.49
CA GLY A 186 -8.05 4.13 -4.70
C GLY A 186 -8.91 3.91 -5.93
N GLU A 187 -8.34 3.18 -6.89
CA GLU A 187 -9.09 2.58 -8.01
C GLU A 187 -9.53 3.54 -9.10
N THR A 188 -8.58 4.15 -9.80
CA THR A 188 -8.86 5.04 -10.94
C THR A 188 -9.92 4.49 -11.92
N PRO A 189 -9.87 3.21 -12.36
CA PRO A 189 -10.90 2.66 -13.24
C PRO A 189 -12.30 2.54 -12.63
N GLU A 190 -12.40 2.45 -11.30
CA GLU A 190 -13.66 2.18 -10.61
C GLU A 190 -14.57 3.41 -10.52
N PHE A 191 -14.08 4.60 -10.84
CA PHE A 191 -14.91 5.82 -10.90
C PHE A 191 -15.00 6.41 -12.32
N PHE A 192 -14.64 5.64 -13.35
CA PHE A 192 -14.79 6.08 -14.75
C PHE A 192 -16.27 6.29 -15.11
N GLY A 193 -16.56 7.40 -15.79
CA GLY A 193 -17.93 7.85 -16.06
C GLY A 193 -18.59 8.65 -14.93
N ALA A 194 -18.04 8.60 -13.70
CA ALA A 194 -18.52 9.35 -12.54
C ALA A 194 -17.49 10.36 -11.99
N GLU A 195 -16.40 10.63 -12.71
CA GLU A 195 -15.28 11.48 -12.28
C GLU A 195 -15.73 12.90 -11.95
N HIS A 196 -16.74 13.39 -12.69
CA HIS A 196 -17.35 14.70 -12.50
C HIS A 196 -17.88 14.94 -11.07
N ILE A 197 -18.25 13.88 -10.33
CA ILE A 197 -18.65 13.95 -8.92
C ILE A 197 -17.43 14.27 -8.04
N LEU A 198 -16.33 13.55 -8.24
CA LEU A 198 -15.08 13.77 -7.48
C LEU A 198 -14.45 15.13 -7.79
N LEU A 199 -14.48 15.55 -9.06
CA LEU A 199 -13.98 16.86 -9.47
C LEU A 199 -14.72 17.98 -8.75
N LYS A 200 -16.06 17.88 -8.59
CA LYS A 200 -16.85 18.86 -7.82
C LYS A 200 -16.49 18.91 -6.34
N ARG A 201 -15.98 17.81 -5.76
CA ARG A 201 -15.59 17.69 -4.34
C ARG A 201 -14.12 18.06 -4.07
N CYS A 202 -13.32 18.34 -5.10
CA CYS A 202 -11.92 18.73 -4.93
C CYS A 202 -11.79 20.06 -4.15
N ALA A 203 -10.82 20.10 -3.22
CA ALA A 203 -10.61 21.25 -2.33
C ALA A 203 -10.25 22.55 -3.07
N ASN A 204 -9.59 22.44 -4.23
CA ASN A 204 -9.20 23.56 -5.07
C ASN A 204 -8.91 23.08 -6.51
N ASP A 205 -8.63 24.03 -7.41
CA ASP A 205 -8.37 23.74 -8.82
C ASP A 205 -7.08 22.97 -9.08
N GLU A 206 -6.06 23.12 -8.22
CA GLU A 206 -4.83 22.35 -8.33
C GLU A 206 -5.10 20.85 -8.13
N VAL A 207 -5.86 20.50 -7.08
CA VAL A 207 -6.29 19.13 -6.78
C VAL A 207 -7.20 18.61 -7.90
N ARG A 208 -8.14 19.43 -8.37
CA ARG A 208 -9.03 19.10 -9.50
C ARG A 208 -8.24 18.74 -10.75
N GLN A 209 -7.28 19.58 -11.15
CA GLN A 209 -6.45 19.34 -12.32
C GLN A 209 -5.56 18.11 -12.14
N LYS A 210 -5.07 17.86 -10.92
CA LYS A 210 -4.30 16.65 -10.62
C LYS A 210 -5.13 15.39 -10.78
N LEU A 211 -6.37 15.38 -10.27
CA LEU A 211 -7.29 14.25 -10.46
C LEU A 211 -7.60 14.03 -11.95
N GLN A 212 -7.89 15.10 -12.69
CA GLN A 212 -8.13 15.02 -14.13
C GLN A 212 -6.94 14.41 -14.89
N ARG A 213 -5.71 14.86 -14.57
CA ARG A 213 -4.49 14.30 -15.17
C ARG A 213 -4.33 12.81 -14.90
N ILE A 214 -4.63 12.35 -13.68
CA ILE A 214 -4.55 10.92 -13.33
C ILE A 214 -5.50 10.09 -14.19
N VAL A 215 -6.75 10.54 -14.36
CA VAL A 215 -7.75 9.87 -15.21
C VAL A 215 -7.27 9.83 -16.66
N THR A 216 -6.94 10.99 -17.23
CA THR A 216 -6.53 11.10 -18.63
C THR A 216 -5.27 10.29 -18.94
N GLN A 217 -4.26 10.32 -18.07
CA GLN A 217 -3.05 9.51 -18.25
C GLN A 217 -3.34 8.00 -18.22
N TYR A 218 -4.29 7.57 -17.38
CA TYR A 218 -4.68 6.17 -17.30
C TYR A 218 -5.41 5.72 -18.57
N GLU A 219 -6.36 6.53 -19.08
CA GLU A 219 -7.06 6.27 -20.33
C GLU A 219 -6.11 6.28 -21.53
N GLU A 220 -5.26 7.30 -21.66
CA GLU A 220 -4.28 7.38 -22.76
C GLU A 220 -3.33 6.18 -22.78
N ARG A 221 -2.87 5.72 -21.61
CA ARG A 221 -2.00 4.55 -21.52
C ARG A 221 -2.65 3.31 -22.12
N ILE A 222 -3.95 3.14 -21.92
CA ILE A 222 -4.70 1.98 -22.40
C ILE A 222 -5.04 2.13 -23.88
N LEU A 223 -5.45 3.32 -24.31
CA LEU A 223 -5.71 3.62 -25.72
C LEU A 223 -4.47 3.42 -26.60
N ARG A 224 -3.26 3.70 -26.09
CA ARG A 224 -2.00 3.47 -26.82
C ARG A 224 -1.74 2.01 -27.17
N VAL A 225 -2.36 1.06 -26.47
CA VAL A 225 -2.29 -0.38 -26.81
C VAL A 225 -3.48 -0.86 -27.63
N GLY A 226 -4.34 0.06 -28.11
CA GLY A 226 -5.49 -0.24 -28.97
C GLY A 226 -6.70 -0.80 -28.21
N VAL A 227 -6.75 -0.63 -26.89
CA VAL A 227 -7.85 -1.11 -26.03
C VAL A 227 -8.63 0.10 -25.50
N ASP A 228 -9.94 -0.08 -25.31
CA ASP A 228 -10.79 0.86 -24.59
C ASP A 228 -11.17 0.29 -23.22
N LEU A 229 -10.73 0.95 -22.15
CA LEU A 229 -11.04 0.50 -20.79
C LEU A 229 -12.52 0.67 -20.47
N ARG A 230 -13.17 1.73 -20.97
CA ARG A 230 -14.59 2.01 -20.68
C ARG A 230 -15.48 0.91 -21.27
N GLY A 231 -15.09 0.32 -22.40
CA GLY A 231 -15.77 -0.86 -22.96
C GLY A 231 -15.42 -2.18 -22.29
N SER A 232 -14.33 -2.25 -21.50
CA SER A 232 -13.89 -3.48 -20.81
C SER A 232 -14.41 -3.60 -19.36
N GLN A 233 -15.00 -2.52 -18.85
CA GLN A 233 -15.63 -2.46 -17.54
C GLN A 233 -17.14 -2.21 -17.72
N PRO A 234 -18.02 -2.79 -16.89
CA PRO A 234 -17.74 -3.71 -15.78
C PRO A 234 -17.15 -5.06 -16.25
N THR A 235 -16.36 -5.71 -15.39
CA THR A 235 -15.85 -7.06 -15.69
C THR A 235 -16.99 -8.08 -15.77
N ALA A 236 -16.73 -9.25 -16.37
CA ALA A 236 -17.72 -10.34 -16.44
C ALA A 236 -18.32 -10.70 -15.06
N GLY A 237 -17.50 -10.76 -14.01
CA GLY A 237 -17.98 -11.03 -12.65
C GLY A 237 -18.86 -9.92 -12.08
N ASN A 238 -18.65 -8.66 -12.47
CA ASN A 238 -19.54 -7.55 -12.08
C ASN A 238 -20.90 -7.65 -12.78
N ILE A 239 -20.90 -8.05 -14.06
CA ILE A 239 -22.13 -8.24 -14.84
C ILE A 239 -22.95 -9.42 -14.28
N GLU A 240 -22.29 -10.53 -13.94
CA GLU A 240 -22.91 -11.65 -13.21
C GLU A 240 -23.44 -11.21 -11.83
N GLY A 241 -22.73 -10.30 -11.16
CA GLY A 241 -23.17 -9.63 -9.93
C GLY A 241 -24.31 -8.62 -10.12
N GLY A 242 -24.77 -8.41 -11.35
CA GLY A 242 -25.94 -7.62 -11.74
C GLY A 242 -25.68 -6.16 -12.12
N LEU A 243 -24.43 -5.75 -12.32
CA LEU A 243 -24.07 -4.40 -12.77
C LEU A 243 -24.12 -4.31 -14.31
N SER A 244 -24.83 -3.31 -14.83
CA SER A 244 -25.12 -3.21 -16.27
C SER A 244 -24.15 -2.30 -17.05
N THR A 245 -23.64 -1.24 -16.41
CA THR A 245 -22.78 -0.23 -17.06
C THR A 245 -21.64 0.21 -16.15
N ILE A 246 -20.59 0.78 -16.74
CA ILE A 246 -19.47 1.33 -15.97
C ILE A 246 -19.91 2.55 -15.16
N GLU A 247 -20.81 3.37 -15.70
CA GLU A 247 -21.37 4.51 -15.00
C GLU A 247 -22.16 4.08 -13.76
N GLU A 248 -23.01 3.05 -13.87
CA GLU A 248 -23.74 2.49 -12.72
C GLU A 248 -22.77 2.00 -11.63
N LYS A 249 -21.77 1.22 -12.02
CA LYS A 249 -20.74 0.71 -11.11
C LYS A 249 -19.98 1.86 -10.43
N ALA A 250 -19.59 2.87 -11.21
CA ALA A 250 -18.81 4.00 -10.74
C ALA A 250 -19.56 4.88 -9.74
N LEU A 251 -20.86 5.09 -9.95
CA LEU A 251 -21.70 5.79 -8.98
C LEU A 251 -21.74 5.06 -7.63
N GLY A 252 -21.75 3.73 -7.64
CA GLY A 252 -21.71 2.92 -6.42
C GLY A 252 -20.33 2.85 -5.76
N ALA A 253 -19.24 3.02 -6.51
CA ALA A 253 -17.87 2.87 -6.02
C ALA A 253 -17.32 4.10 -5.28
N ILE A 254 -17.86 5.29 -5.56
CA ILE A 254 -17.41 6.53 -4.92
C ILE A 254 -17.86 6.56 -3.45
N VAL A 255 -16.88 6.69 -2.55
CA VAL A 255 -17.06 6.78 -1.09
C VAL A 255 -16.68 8.15 -0.52
#